data_AF-A0A075HSA8-F1
#
_entry.id   AF-A0A075HSA8-F1
#
_cell.length_a   1.000
_cell.length_b   1.000
_cell.length_c   1.000
_cell.angle_alpha   90.00
_cell.angle_beta   90.00
_cell.angle_gamma   90.00
#
_symmetry.space_group_name_H-M   'P 1'
#
loop_
_entity.id
_entity.type
_entity.pdbx_description
1 polymer ?
#
loop_
_entity_poly.entity_id
_entity_poly.type
_entity_poly.pdbx_seq_one_letter_code
_entity_poly.pdbx_strand_id
1 'polypeptide(L)'
;MKKIGQFIYPWGNGHYTRMMRLDEVLPRYLNEEFDTHYFSKGEIYKKLLEKFPDKRKNVHEVLMPTPIDGRLVRVFRYPYLTYFFRWQIITH
;
A
#
# COMPACT_ATOMS: atom_id res chain seq x y z
N MET A 1 13.29 15.46 2.96
CA MET A 1 12.42 14.40 3.49
C MET A 1 12.15 13.40 2.40
N LYS A 2 12.40 12.11 2.64
CA LYS A 2 12.08 11.06 1.67
C LYS A 2 10.56 10.88 1.61
N LYS A 3 10.02 10.57 0.44
CA LYS A 3 8.58 10.30 0.27
C LYS A 3 8.39 8.82 -0.05
N ILE A 4 7.46 8.18 0.65
CA ILE A 4 7.13 6.76 0.44
C ILE A 4 5.68 6.67 -0.03
N GLY A 5 5.48 6.18 -1.25
CA GLY A 5 4.14 5.85 -1.76
C GLY A 5 3.76 4.42 -1.42
N GLN A 6 2.64 4.22 -0.71
CA GLN A 6 2.07 2.92 -0.38
C GLN A 6 0.75 2.70 -1.10
N PHE A 7 0.73 1.72 -2.01
CA PHE A 7 -0.48 1.25 -2.69
C PHE A 7 -1.19 0.19 -1.86
N ILE A 8 -2.41 0.48 -1.41
CA ILE A 8 -3.22 -0.42 -0.59
C ILE A 8 -4.46 -0.86 -1.38
N TYR A 9 -4.36 -2.02 -2.02
CA TYR A 9 -5.46 -2.62 -2.76
C TYR A 9 -6.64 -2.99 -1.84
N PRO A 10 -7.89 -2.75 -2.28
CA PRO A 10 -9.10 -3.08 -1.52
C PRO A 10 -9.50 -4.57 -1.60
N TRP A 11 -8.54 -5.48 -1.82
CA TRP A 11 -8.78 -6.93 -1.94
C TRP A 11 -8.93 -7.63 -0.58
N GLY A 12 -9.75 -7.05 0.30
CA GLY A 12 -10.00 -7.51 1.66
C GLY A 12 -9.06 -6.93 2.72
N ASN A 13 -9.43 -7.12 3.99
CA ASN A 13 -8.74 -6.50 5.14
C ASN A 13 -7.30 -6.99 5.34
N GLY A 14 -6.96 -8.19 4.87
CA GLY A 14 -5.63 -8.79 5.10
C GLY A 14 -4.48 -8.04 4.42
N HIS A 15 -4.73 -7.37 3.28
CA HIS A 15 -3.72 -6.52 2.65
C HIS A 15 -3.52 -5.22 3.44
N TYR A 16 -4.62 -4.58 3.82
CA TYR A 16 -4.61 -3.39 4.68
C TYR A 16 -3.85 -3.63 5.99
N THR A 17 -4.19 -4.68 6.75
CA THR A 17 -3.51 -4.98 8.02
C THR A 17 -2.01 -5.17 7.86
N ARG A 18 -1.55 -5.81 6.77
CA ARG A 18 -0.11 -5.98 6.49
C ARG A 18 0.59 -4.66 6.18
N MET A 19 -0.05 -3.77 5.41
CA MET A 19 0.50 -2.45 5.11
C MET A 19 0.58 -1.59 6.37
N MET A 20 -0.43 -1.66 7.25
CA MET A 20 -0.39 -0.95 8.55
C MET A 20 0.73 -1.44 9.46
N ARG A 21 0.94 -2.77 9.55
CA ARG A 21 2.07 -3.33 10.31
C ARG A 21 3.42 -2.91 9.73
N LEU A 22 3.51 -2.78 8.40
CA LEU A 22 4.70 -2.28 7.74
C LEU A 22 4.98 -0.82 8.14
N ASP A 23 3.94 0.02 8.16
CA ASP A 23 4.03 1.43 8.57
C ASP A 23 4.55 1.58 10.01
N GLU A 24 4.12 0.71 10.93
CA GLU A 24 4.55 0.72 12.33
C GLU A 24 6.05 0.36 12.50
N VAL A 25 6.61 -0.46 11.60
CA VAL A 25 8.01 -0.90 11.71
C VAL A 25 8.97 -0.08 10.84
N LEU A 26 8.49 0.56 9.78
CA LEU A 26 9.29 1.35 8.84
C LEU A 26 10.22 2.38 9.52
N PRO A 27 9.75 3.18 10.51
CA PRO A 27 10.60 4.14 11.21
C PRO A 27 11.79 3.54 11.95
N ARG A 28 11.74 2.24 12.31
CA ARG A 28 12.84 1.56 12.99
C ARG A 28 13.99 1.19 12.06
N TYR A 29 13.69 1.06 10.76
CA TYR A 29 14.66 0.64 9.74
C TYR A 29 15.15 1.83 8.91
N LEU A 30 14.30 2.84 8.74
CA LEU A 30 14.65 4.08 8.07
C LEU A 30 15.07 5.08 9.15
N ASN A 31 16.38 5.20 9.40
CA ASN A 31 16.99 6.18 10.32
C ASN A 31 16.85 7.65 9.85
N GLU A 32 15.82 7.95 9.05
CA GLU A 32 15.59 9.24 8.41
C GLU A 32 14.11 9.60 8.47
N GLU A 33 13.81 10.90 8.50
CA GLU A 33 12.44 11.39 8.38
C GLU A 33 11.89 11.16 6.97
N PHE A 34 10.79 10.42 6.89
CA PHE A 34 10.04 10.19 5.66
C PHE A 34 8.57 10.55 5.81
N ASP A 35 7.98 11.01 4.72
CA ASP A 35 6.54 11.23 4.61
C ASP A 35 5.88 10.11 3.81
N THR A 36 4.80 9.57 4.34
CA THR A 36 4.09 8.42 3.76
C THR A 36 2.82 8.88 3.09
N HIS A 37 2.71 8.58 1.80
CA HIS A 37 1.53 8.79 0.99
C HIS A 37 0.81 7.47 0.73
N TYR A 38 -0.49 7.44 0.99
CA TYR A 38 -1.33 6.26 0.82
C TYR A 38 -2.20 6.40 -0.41
N PHE A 39 -2.23 5.35 -1.23
CA PHE A 39 -3.02 5.28 -2.45
C PHE A 39 -3.98 4.10 -2.33
N SER A 40 -5.28 4.35 -2.36
CA SER A 40 -6.31 3.32 -2.25
C SER A 40 -7.61 3.73 -2.92
N LYS A 41 -8.65 2.90 -2.80
CA LYS A 41 -10.00 3.18 -3.31
C LYS A 41 -11.07 2.55 -2.41
N GLY A 42 -12.27 3.13 -2.42
CA GLY A 42 -13.46 2.54 -1.79
C GLY A 42 -13.36 2.46 -0.27
N GLU A 43 -13.71 1.31 0.32
CA GLU A 43 -13.76 1.17 1.79
C GLU A 43 -12.40 1.35 2.46
N ILE A 44 -11.32 0.88 1.85
CA ILE A 44 -9.98 1.01 2.43
C ILE A 44 -9.52 2.47 2.44
N TYR A 45 -9.85 3.25 1.40
CA TYR A 45 -9.61 4.69 1.38
C TYR A 45 -10.31 5.39 2.56
N LYS A 46 -11.59 5.08 2.81
CA LYS A 46 -12.32 5.63 3.97
C LYS A 46 -11.66 5.25 5.30
N LYS A 47 -11.26 4.00 5.47
CA LYS A 47 -10.53 3.53 6.67
C LYS A 47 -9.22 4.28 6.88
N LEU A 48 -8.50 4.62 5.81
CA LEU A 48 -7.26 5.38 5.89
C LEU A 48 -7.52 6.84 6.31
N LEU A 49 -8.59 7.46 5.82
CA LEU A 49 -8.99 8.81 6.24
C LEU A 49 -9.40 8.89 7.71
N GLU A 50 -10.05 7.84 8.22
CA GLU A 50 -10.42 7.70 9.63
C GLU A 50 -9.21 7.44 10.52
N LYS A 51 -8.29 6.58 10.07
CA LYS A 51 -7.09 6.23 10.84
C LYS A 51 -6.06 7.37 10.90
N PHE A 52 -5.95 8.17 9.84
CA PHE A 52 -4.98 9.26 9.74
C PHE A 52 -5.66 10.60 9.46
N PRO A 53 -6.45 11.14 10.42
CA PRO A 53 -7.19 12.38 10.23
C PRO A 53 -6.28 13.59 9.97
N ASP A 54 -5.08 13.60 10.54
CA ASP A 54 -4.12 14.70 10.40
C ASP A 54 -3.34 14.64 9.08
N LYS A 55 -3.27 13.45 8.45
CA LYS A 55 -2.51 13.20 7.21
C LYS A 55 -3.42 13.04 5.99
N ARG A 56 -4.62 13.61 6.01
CA ARG A 56 -5.59 13.53 4.89
C ARG A 56 -5.01 13.97 3.55
N LYS A 57 -4.14 14.98 3.54
CA LYS A 57 -3.43 15.45 2.33
C LYS A 57 -2.53 14.37 1.71
N ASN A 58 -2.16 13.36 2.49
CA ASN A 58 -1.29 12.27 2.06
C ASN A 58 -2.08 11.00 1.73
N VAL A 59 -3.41 10.99 1.87
CA VAL A 59 -4.27 9.87 1.49
C VAL A 59 -4.98 10.24 0.19
N HIS A 60 -4.70 9.48 -0.87
CA HIS A 60 -5.17 9.73 -2.21
C HIS A 60 -6.11 8.62 -2.66
N GLU A 61 -7.30 9.00 -3.13
CA GLU A 61 -8.16 8.08 -3.84
C GLU A 61 -7.70 7.98 -5.29
N VAL A 62 -7.31 6.78 -5.73
CA VAL A 62 -6.85 6.55 -7.10
C VAL A 62 -7.52 5.31 -7.69
N LEU A 63 -7.68 5.30 -9.01
CA LEU A 63 -7.96 4.06 -9.70
C LEU A 63 -6.70 3.19 -9.63
N MET A 64 -6.75 2.17 -8.79
CA MET A 64 -5.65 1.23 -8.67
C MET A 64 -5.40 0.58 -10.04
N PRO A 65 -4.16 0.56 -10.54
CA PRO A 65 -3.85 -0.25 -11.71
C PRO A 65 -4.17 -1.70 -11.32
N THR A 66 -5.23 -2.27 -11.89
CA THR A 66 -5.49 -3.70 -11.75
C THR A 66 -4.26 -4.42 -12.26
N PRO A 67 -3.70 -5.41 -11.54
CA PRO A 67 -2.72 -6.31 -12.12
C PRO A 67 -3.41 -6.92 -13.34
N ILE A 68 -2.89 -6.58 -14.50
CA ILE A 68 -3.56 -6.64 -15.80
C ILE A 68 -4.15 -8.04 -16.00
N ASP A 69 -5.48 -8.06 -16.20
CA ASP A 69 -6.34 -9.17 -16.62
C ASP A 69 -6.16 -10.53 -15.93
N GLY A 70 -7.22 -10.96 -15.22
CA GLY A 70 -7.40 -12.28 -14.62
C GLY A 70 -7.46 -13.47 -15.61
N ARG A 71 -6.61 -13.51 -16.63
CA ARG A 71 -6.39 -14.66 -17.52
C ARG A 71 -5.04 -15.33 -17.24
N LEU A 72 -5.01 -16.05 -16.13
CA LEU A 72 -4.24 -17.27 -15.84
C LEU A 72 -4.68 -17.71 -14.44
N VAL A 73 -5.86 -18.34 -14.34
CA VAL A 73 -6.06 -19.80 -14.40
C VAL A 73 -5.13 -20.53 -13.43
N ARG A 74 -5.73 -21.08 -12.36
CA ARG A 74 -5.29 -22.14 -11.44
C ARG A 74 -3.78 -22.46 -11.37
N VAL A 75 -3.30 -22.57 -10.11
CA VAL A 75 -1.93 -22.92 -9.66
C VAL A 75 -1.01 -21.68 -9.71
N PHE A 76 -0.50 -21.12 -8.60
CA PHE A 76 0.45 -21.71 -7.68
C PHE A 76 0.30 -21.19 -6.24
N ARG A 77 0.31 -22.14 -5.32
CA ARG A 77 0.57 -22.00 -3.89
C ARG A 77 2.03 -21.60 -3.68
N TYR A 78 2.41 -20.33 -3.87
CA TYR A 78 3.70 -19.79 -3.40
C TYR A 78 3.58 -18.31 -3.02
N PRO A 79 3.90 -17.93 -1.76
CA PRO A 79 3.63 -16.58 -1.24
C PRO A 79 4.63 -15.49 -1.69
N TYR A 80 5.62 -15.80 -2.54
CA TYR A 80 6.75 -14.90 -2.79
C TYR A 80 6.69 -14.11 -4.11
N LEU A 81 5.94 -14.54 -5.14
CA LEU A 81 5.93 -13.84 -6.44
C LEU A 81 5.00 -12.62 -6.48
N THR A 82 4.00 -12.54 -5.60
CA THR A 82 3.15 -11.35 -5.43
C THR A 82 3.91 -10.16 -4.82
N TYR A 83 5.11 -10.39 -4.28
CA TYR A 83 5.97 -9.32 -3.76
C TYR A 83 6.65 -8.50 -4.86
N PHE A 84 6.78 -9.04 -6.08
CA PHE A 84 7.60 -8.41 -7.13
C PHE A 84 6.97 -7.13 -7.72
N PHE A 85 5.63 -7.02 -7.71
CA PHE A 85 4.93 -5.79 -8.09
C PHE A 85 4.72 -4.81 -6.92
N ARG A 86 5.21 -5.15 -5.72
CA ARG A 86 4.98 -4.42 -4.45
C ARG A 86 6.19 -3.57 -4.01
N TRP A 87 7.22 -3.47 -4.84
CA TRP A 87 8.47 -2.75 -4.56
C TRP A 87 8.87 -1.79 -5.70
N GLN A 88 7.91 -1.17 -6.39
CA GLN A 88 8.21 0.07 -7.09
C GLN A 88 8.19 1.21 -6.07
N ILE A 89 9.30 1.28 -5.34
CA ILE A 89 9.79 2.48 -4.70
C ILE A 89 9.86 3.54 -5.82
N ILE A 90 8.94 4.50 -5.81
CA ILE A 90 9.11 5.74 -6.56
C ILE A 90 10.18 6.52 -5.79
N THR A 91 11.44 6.17 -6.00
CA THR A 91 12.58 7.05 -5.75
C THR A 91 12.71 7.95 -6.97
N HIS A 92 12.32 9.21 -6.82
CA HIS A 92 12.88 10.34 -7.52
C HIS A 92 13.32 11.35 -6.45
#